data_AF-A0A4Y7Q5J9-F1
#
_entry.id   AF-A0A4Y7Q5J9-F1
#
_cell.length_a   1.000
_cell.length_b   1.000
_cell.length_c   1.000
_cell.angle_alpha   90.00
_cell.angle_beta   90.00
_cell.angle_gamma   90.00
#
_symmetry.space_group_name_H-M   'P 1'
#
loop_
_entity.id
_entity.type
_entity.pdbx_description
1 polymer ?
#
loop_
_entity_poly.entity_id
_entity_poly.type
_entity_poly.pdbx_seq_one_letter_code
_entity_poly.pdbx_strand_id
1 'polypeptide(L)'
;MKQRILRNSQVEVGNGQCRIGRGIKLSEPPPPGTKFYQLMELQIRTAALCYHYLRAGMTGMFSVQTREDSLKHLARISFPDYRDYPLPARVVHNAKEKEEEEGTQHLESIRILLDSWEIKEMGPLGIVQEVDIFLTMVLYFHGPLNATGRDMWNVMFAMFHFSSYDKGVIPCMFFATSRGCLNPACAFMRNSATVTRTRRDILYDRRETLNKPSGKQLAREQMELWIEYGKHHPEKVPAKDEEEYIRGLPPLSR
;
A
#
# COMPACT_ATOMS: atom_id res chain seq x y z
N MET A 1 -55.86 -3.51 6.30
CA MET A 1 -54.47 -4.05 6.31
C MET A 1 -54.21 -4.75 4.98
N LYS A 2 -53.48 -4.12 4.05
CA LYS A 2 -53.11 -4.72 2.74
C LYS A 2 -51.60 -4.98 2.74
N GLN A 3 -51.21 -6.25 2.68
CA GLN A 3 -49.81 -6.67 2.55
C GLN A 3 -49.30 -6.35 1.14
N ARG A 4 -48.20 -5.60 1.07
CA ARG A 4 -47.51 -5.24 -0.18
C ARG A 4 -46.40 -6.25 -0.40
N ILE A 5 -46.59 -7.13 -1.39
CA ILE A 5 -45.60 -8.09 -1.86
C ILE A 5 -44.49 -7.32 -2.59
N LEU A 6 -43.30 -7.26 -1.98
CA LEU A 6 -42.09 -6.80 -2.64
C LEU A 6 -41.56 -7.93 -3.52
N ARG A 7 -41.82 -7.85 -4.82
CA ARG A 7 -41.08 -8.60 -5.84
C ARG A 7 -39.71 -7.95 -5.98
N ASN A 8 -38.68 -8.60 -5.44
CA ASN A 8 -37.30 -8.24 -5.77
C ASN A 8 -36.99 -8.75 -7.17
N SER A 9 -36.86 -7.79 -8.09
CA SER A 9 -36.40 -7.97 -9.45
C SER A 9 -35.03 -8.64 -9.45
N GLN A 10 -34.95 -9.84 -10.02
CA GLN A 10 -33.69 -10.39 -10.49
C GLN A 10 -33.16 -9.46 -11.58
N VAL A 11 -32.16 -8.65 -11.24
CA VAL A 11 -31.35 -7.96 -12.22
C VAL A 11 -30.48 -9.03 -12.86
N GLU A 12 -30.84 -9.44 -14.07
CA GLU A 12 -29.97 -10.22 -14.93
C GLU A 12 -28.70 -9.41 -15.19
N VAL A 13 -27.64 -9.76 -14.45
CA VAL A 13 -26.30 -9.24 -14.68
C VAL A 13 -25.84 -9.89 -15.98
N GLY A 14 -26.05 -9.17 -17.09
CA GLY A 14 -25.55 -9.57 -18.39
C GLY A 14 -24.06 -9.90 -18.31
N ASN A 15 -23.65 -10.97 -19.00
CA ASN A 15 -22.28 -11.45 -19.19
C ASN A 15 -21.43 -10.44 -20.00
N GLY A 16 -21.38 -9.19 -19.56
CA GLY A 16 -20.45 -8.19 -20.05
C GLY A 16 -19.06 -8.56 -19.57
N GLN A 17 -18.30 -9.24 -20.44
CA GLN A 17 -16.85 -9.41 -20.27
C GLN A 17 -16.20 -8.02 -20.23
N CYS A 18 -16.08 -7.47 -19.02
CA CYS A 18 -15.38 -6.24 -18.78
C CYS A 18 -13.89 -6.49 -19.08
N ARG A 19 -13.42 -6.01 -20.23
CA ARG A 19 -12.01 -6.07 -20.65
C ARG A 19 -11.19 -5.10 -19.80
N ILE A 20 -11.02 -5.42 -18.52
CA ILE A 20 -10.09 -4.75 -17.62
C ILE A 20 -8.72 -5.35 -17.92
N GLY A 21 -7.85 -4.58 -18.57
CA GLY A 21 -6.45 -4.88 -18.91
C GLY A 21 -6.04 -6.36 -18.89
N ARG A 22 -6.41 -7.14 -19.92
CA ARG A 22 -6.07 -8.58 -20.11
C ARG A 22 -5.89 -9.37 -18.80
N GLY A 23 -6.74 -9.17 -17.80
CA GLY A 23 -6.84 -10.08 -16.66
C GLY A 23 -7.45 -11.36 -17.19
N ILE A 24 -6.61 -12.24 -17.75
CA ILE A 24 -7.06 -13.53 -18.26
C ILE A 24 -7.60 -14.27 -17.04
N LYS A 25 -8.94 -14.37 -16.94
CA LYS A 25 -9.56 -15.40 -16.10
C LYS A 25 -9.18 -16.71 -16.75
N LEU A 26 -8.08 -17.27 -16.29
CA LEU A 26 -7.71 -18.62 -16.66
C LEU A 26 -8.81 -19.53 -16.11
N SER A 27 -9.46 -20.27 -17.01
CA SER A 27 -10.38 -21.35 -16.62
C SER A 27 -9.62 -22.55 -16.07
N GLU A 28 -8.36 -22.69 -16.47
CA GLU A 28 -7.48 -23.82 -16.15
C GLU A 28 -6.09 -23.32 -15.76
N PRO A 29 -5.37 -24.03 -14.87
CA PRO A 29 -4.01 -23.65 -14.52
C PRO A 29 -3.08 -23.75 -15.75
N PRO A 30 -2.03 -22.91 -15.85
CA PRO A 30 -1.03 -23.07 -16.90
C PRO A 30 -0.41 -24.48 -16.88
N PRO A 31 0.06 -25.03 -18.01
CA PRO A 31 0.66 -26.37 -18.03
C PRO A 31 1.88 -26.47 -17.11
N PRO A 32 2.06 -27.57 -16.35
CA PRO A 32 3.23 -27.81 -15.51
C PRO A 32 4.55 -27.64 -16.28
N GLY A 33 5.58 -27.14 -15.61
CA GLY A 33 6.92 -26.92 -16.20
C GLY A 33 7.06 -25.64 -17.03
N THR A 34 5.97 -24.93 -17.34
CA THR A 34 6.03 -23.64 -18.06
C THR A 34 6.44 -22.48 -17.14
N LYS A 35 6.99 -21.39 -17.72
CA LYS A 35 7.27 -20.15 -16.98
C LYS A 35 6.01 -19.56 -16.32
N PHE A 36 4.85 -19.69 -16.96
CA PHE A 36 3.57 -19.23 -16.41
C PHE A 36 3.13 -20.06 -15.21
N TYR A 37 3.34 -21.37 -15.24
CA TYR A 37 3.06 -22.23 -14.08
C TYR A 37 3.98 -21.88 -12.90
N GLN A 38 5.28 -21.69 -13.14
CA GLN A 38 6.21 -21.24 -12.10
C GLN A 38 5.81 -19.89 -11.50
N LEU A 39 5.35 -18.94 -12.33
CA LEU A 39 4.85 -17.65 -11.87
C LEU A 39 3.54 -17.78 -11.09
N MET A 40 2.62 -18.66 -11.50
CA MET A 40 1.40 -18.97 -10.75
C MET A 40 1.74 -19.53 -9.36
N GLU A 41 2.64 -20.52 -9.28
CA GLU A 41 3.11 -21.10 -8.02
C GLU A 41 3.77 -20.05 -7.11
N LEU A 42 4.53 -19.11 -7.69
CA LEU A 42 5.08 -17.98 -6.95
C LEU A 42 3.96 -17.07 -6.42
N GLN A 43 2.96 -16.71 -7.24
CA GLN A 43 1.81 -15.92 -6.78
C GLN A 43 1.04 -16.59 -5.65
N ILE A 44 0.79 -17.90 -5.76
CA ILE A 44 0.10 -18.68 -4.72
C ILE A 44 0.88 -18.63 -3.40
N ARG A 45 2.19 -18.92 -3.45
CA ARG A 45 3.05 -18.91 -2.26
C ARG A 45 3.16 -17.53 -1.64
N THR A 46 3.34 -16.48 -2.44
CA THR A 46 3.42 -15.10 -1.95
C THR A 46 2.12 -14.66 -1.30
N ALA A 47 0.97 -14.90 -1.93
CA ALA A 47 -0.32 -14.54 -1.35
C ALA A 47 -0.62 -15.33 -0.08
N ALA A 48 -0.27 -16.62 -0.02
CA ALA A 48 -0.39 -17.42 1.18
C ALA A 48 0.49 -16.88 2.32
N LEU A 49 1.77 -16.61 2.06
CA LEU A 49 2.69 -16.03 3.04
C LEU A 49 2.16 -14.70 3.60
N CYS A 50 1.73 -13.79 2.73
CA CYS A 50 1.18 -12.50 3.15
C CYS A 50 -0.12 -12.67 3.95
N TYR A 51 -1.02 -13.57 3.54
CA TYR A 51 -2.23 -13.88 4.32
C TYR A 51 -1.89 -14.40 5.73
N HIS A 52 -0.90 -15.27 5.85
CA HIS A 52 -0.53 -15.82 7.14
C HIS A 52 0.15 -14.79 8.05
N TYR A 53 0.97 -13.89 7.50
CA TYR A 53 1.45 -12.71 8.24
C TYR A 53 0.30 -11.80 8.69
N LEU A 54 -0.65 -11.52 7.80
CA LEU A 54 -1.84 -10.72 8.12
C LEU A 54 -2.61 -11.35 9.29
N ARG A 55 -2.91 -12.65 9.19
CA ARG A 55 -3.66 -13.38 10.22
C ARG A 55 -2.90 -13.41 11.53
N ALA A 56 -1.62 -13.78 11.52
CA ALA A 56 -0.81 -13.83 12.73
C ALA A 56 -0.73 -12.47 13.42
N GLY A 57 -0.45 -11.42 12.64
CA GLY A 57 -0.40 -10.04 13.12
C GLY A 57 -1.73 -9.61 13.72
N MET A 58 -2.86 -9.88 13.06
CA MET A 58 -4.18 -9.52 13.59
C MET A 58 -4.59 -10.30 14.84
N THR A 59 -4.21 -11.57 14.95
CA THR A 59 -4.48 -12.40 16.13
C THR A 59 -3.55 -12.13 17.31
N GLY A 60 -2.55 -11.27 17.16
CA GLY A 60 -1.53 -11.07 18.20
C GLY A 60 -0.61 -12.28 18.40
N MET A 61 -0.57 -13.22 17.45
CA MET A 61 0.23 -14.46 17.55
C MET A 61 1.68 -14.22 17.11
N PHE A 62 2.33 -13.27 17.75
CA PHE A 62 3.73 -12.91 17.48
C PHE A 62 4.43 -12.52 18.78
N SER A 63 5.76 -12.56 18.75
CA SER A 63 6.61 -12.13 19.86
C SER A 63 7.63 -11.12 19.35
N VAL A 64 7.79 -10.04 20.10
CA VAL A 64 8.72 -8.95 19.80
C VAL A 64 9.95 -9.11 20.67
N GLN A 65 11.13 -9.13 20.04
CA GLN A 65 12.41 -9.10 20.72
C GLN A 65 13.10 -7.77 20.36
N THR A 66 13.29 -6.89 21.35
CA THR A 66 14.05 -5.66 21.20
C THR A 66 15.50 -5.88 21.59
N ARG A 67 16.42 -5.25 20.85
CA ARG A 67 17.86 -5.26 21.16
C ARG A 67 18.22 -3.94 21.83
N GLU A 68 18.75 -4.01 23.05
CA GLU A 68 19.09 -2.85 23.87
C GLU A 68 20.32 -2.06 23.37
N ASP A 69 21.22 -2.67 22.58
CA ASP A 69 22.61 -2.19 22.50
C ASP A 69 23.04 -1.37 21.26
N SER A 70 22.17 -0.98 20.30
CA SER A 70 22.63 -0.01 19.29
C SER A 70 21.54 0.74 18.49
N LEU A 71 21.53 2.07 18.68
CA LEU A 71 21.41 3.18 17.71
C LEU A 71 20.38 3.20 16.58
N LYS A 72 19.38 2.30 16.49
CA LYS A 72 18.13 2.53 15.72
C LYS A 72 17.15 1.40 16.03
N HIS A 73 16.13 1.67 16.83
CA HIS A 73 14.94 0.83 17.12
C HIS A 73 14.66 -0.35 16.16
N LEU A 74 15.43 -1.44 16.29
CA LEU A 74 15.20 -2.68 15.55
C LEU A 74 14.41 -3.64 16.44
N ALA A 75 13.20 -3.97 16.00
CA ALA A 75 12.39 -5.01 16.64
C ALA A 75 12.46 -6.28 15.79
N ARG A 76 12.91 -7.40 16.36
CA ARG A 76 12.77 -8.70 15.72
C ARG A 76 11.41 -9.28 16.08
N ILE A 77 10.54 -9.43 15.10
CA ILE A 77 9.23 -10.07 15.25
C ILE A 77 9.34 -11.53 14.82
N SER A 78 8.89 -12.41 15.70
CA SER A 78 8.83 -13.86 15.48
C SER A 78 7.41 -14.38 15.73
N PHE A 79 7.10 -15.58 15.26
CA PHE A 79 5.75 -16.14 15.29
C PHE A 79 5.74 -17.55 15.91
N PRO A 80 6.25 -17.72 17.15
CA PRO A 80 6.43 -19.05 17.73
C PRO A 80 5.11 -19.80 17.96
N ASP A 81 4.03 -19.08 18.25
CA ASP A 81 2.73 -19.67 18.56
C ASP A 81 1.84 -19.87 17.32
N TYR A 82 2.20 -19.27 16.19
CA TYR A 82 1.44 -19.40 14.95
C TYR A 82 1.75 -20.72 14.24
N ARG A 83 0.81 -21.68 14.31
CA ARG A 83 1.00 -23.05 13.80
C ARG A 83 0.47 -23.32 12.40
N ASP A 84 -0.45 -22.48 11.90
CA ASP A 84 -1.15 -22.73 10.63
C ASP A 84 -0.22 -22.64 9.41
N TYR A 85 0.89 -21.90 9.53
CA TYR A 85 1.86 -21.74 8.46
C TYR A 85 3.23 -21.35 9.02
N PRO A 86 4.34 -21.91 8.51
CA PRO A 86 5.67 -21.53 8.97
C PRO A 86 6.02 -20.10 8.55
N LEU A 87 5.96 -19.17 9.51
CA LEU A 87 6.31 -17.77 9.27
C LEU A 87 7.76 -17.48 9.67
N PRO A 88 8.60 -17.01 8.74
CA PRO A 88 9.95 -16.59 9.09
C PRO A 88 9.92 -15.33 9.96
N ALA A 89 10.86 -15.23 10.89
CA ALA A 89 11.05 -14.00 11.66
C ALA A 89 11.40 -12.82 10.74
N ARG A 90 11.01 -11.62 11.15
CA ARG A 90 11.24 -10.37 10.44
C ARG A 90 11.89 -9.36 11.37
N VAL A 91 12.68 -8.47 10.80
CA VAL A 91 13.23 -7.31 11.50
C VAL A 91 12.41 -6.12 11.02
N VAL A 92 11.90 -5.35 11.97
CA VAL A 92 11.19 -4.10 11.72
C VAL A 92 12.15 -2.98 12.07
N HIS A 93 12.33 -2.08 11.11
CA HIS A 93 13.09 -0.86 11.31
C HIS A 93 12.20 0.23 11.92
N ASN A 94 12.74 0.98 12.87
CA ASN A 94 12.11 2.18 13.46
C ASN A 94 10.83 1.91 14.29
N ALA A 95 10.75 0.77 14.98
CA ALA A 95 9.67 0.50 15.92
C ALA A 95 9.85 1.34 17.20
N LYS A 96 9.21 2.52 17.27
CA LYS A 96 9.26 3.38 18.45
C LYS A 96 8.40 2.80 19.56
N GLU A 97 9.03 2.48 20.69
CA GLU A 97 8.44 1.55 21.66
C GLU A 97 7.56 2.23 22.73
N LYS A 98 7.66 3.55 22.99
CA LYS A 98 7.19 4.06 24.31
C LYS A 98 6.55 5.45 24.40
N GLU A 99 6.66 6.34 23.41
CA GLU A 99 6.05 7.68 23.54
C GLU A 99 4.82 7.81 22.65
N GLU A 100 3.66 8.08 23.27
CA GLU A 100 2.37 8.23 22.60
C GLU A 100 2.44 9.30 21.49
N GLU A 101 3.17 10.39 21.73
CA GLU A 101 3.39 11.47 20.76
C GLU A 101 4.23 11.01 19.55
N GLU A 102 5.38 10.37 19.79
CA GLU A 102 6.23 9.87 18.72
C GLU A 102 5.57 8.76 17.90
N GLY A 103 4.82 7.87 18.57
CA GLY A 103 4.03 6.82 17.92
C GLY A 103 2.91 7.40 17.06
N THR A 104 2.25 8.46 17.53
CA THR A 104 1.22 9.18 16.75
C THR A 104 1.81 9.84 15.51
N GLN A 105 2.96 10.51 15.61
CA GLN A 105 3.65 11.08 14.45
C GLN A 105 4.09 10.01 13.44
N HIS A 106 4.52 8.84 13.93
CA HIS A 106 4.88 7.73 13.05
C HIS A 106 3.65 7.12 12.35
N LEU A 107 2.54 6.94 13.06
CA LEU A 107 1.26 6.53 12.47
C LEU A 107 0.77 7.52 11.41
N GLU A 108 0.98 8.82 11.61
CA GLU A 108 0.67 9.83 10.60
C GLU A 108 1.53 9.67 9.35
N SER A 109 2.83 9.39 9.52
CA SER A 109 3.73 9.09 8.40
C SER A 109 3.29 7.84 7.63
N ILE A 110 2.88 6.79 8.36
CA ILE A 110 2.29 5.58 7.77
C ILE A 110 0.99 5.90 7.04
N ARG A 111 0.12 6.74 7.61
CA ARG A 111 -1.14 7.16 6.98
C ARG A 111 -0.89 7.81 5.62
N ILE A 112 0.07 8.75 5.55
CA ILE A 112 0.47 9.41 4.30
C ILE A 112 0.95 8.37 3.27
N LEU A 113 1.77 7.39 3.68
CA LEU A 113 2.22 6.32 2.80
C LEU A 113 1.05 5.45 2.31
N LEU A 114 0.14 5.06 3.21
CA LEU A 114 -1.05 4.26 2.87
C LEU A 114 -2.02 4.99 1.93
N ASP A 115 -1.95 6.32 1.84
CA ASP A 115 -2.74 7.15 0.94
C ASP A 115 -2.13 7.31 -0.45
N SER A 116 -0.86 6.91 -0.63
CA SER A 116 -0.20 6.93 -1.94
C SER A 116 -0.86 5.95 -2.92
N TRP A 117 -0.88 6.31 -4.19
CA TRP A 117 -1.50 5.48 -5.23
C TRP A 117 -0.71 4.19 -5.44
N GLU A 118 0.61 4.21 -5.20
CA GLU A 118 1.51 3.06 -5.25
C GLU A 118 1.12 2.01 -4.22
N ILE A 119 0.90 2.44 -2.98
CA ILE A 119 0.48 1.55 -1.90
C ILE A 119 -0.95 1.05 -2.12
N LYS A 120 -1.87 1.92 -2.58
CA LYS A 120 -3.24 1.52 -2.93
C LYS A 120 -3.29 0.48 -4.06
N GLU A 121 -2.39 0.55 -5.05
CA GLU A 121 -2.32 -0.41 -6.16
C GLU A 121 -1.97 -1.83 -5.71
N MET A 122 -1.17 -1.95 -4.65
CA MET A 122 -0.77 -3.22 -4.08
C MET A 122 -1.90 -3.92 -3.29
N GLY A 123 -2.87 -3.15 -2.78
CA GLY A 123 -3.94 -3.64 -1.94
C GLY A 123 -3.46 -4.19 -0.58
N PRO A 124 -4.37 -4.74 0.24
CA PRO A 124 -4.03 -5.13 1.61
C PRO A 124 -2.90 -6.15 1.72
N LEU A 125 -2.91 -7.21 0.92
CA LEU A 125 -1.85 -8.23 0.99
C LEU A 125 -0.53 -7.74 0.42
N GLY A 126 -0.54 -6.76 -0.50
CA GLY A 126 0.70 -6.15 -0.95
C GLY A 126 1.30 -5.19 0.09
N ILE A 127 0.48 -4.55 0.93
CA ILE A 127 0.98 -3.83 2.11
C ILE A 127 1.61 -4.77 3.12
N VAL A 128 1.08 -5.98 3.30
CA VAL A 128 1.70 -7.01 4.15
C VAL A 128 3.07 -7.45 3.60
N GLN A 129 3.27 -7.35 2.29
CA GLN A 129 4.58 -7.58 1.66
C GLN A 129 5.58 -6.46 2.00
N GLU A 130 5.12 -5.23 2.22
CA GLU A 130 5.90 -4.12 2.79
C GLU A 130 6.05 -4.30 4.31
N VAL A 131 6.91 -5.26 4.67
CA VAL A 131 7.08 -5.80 6.03
C VAL A 131 7.19 -4.71 7.10
N ASP A 132 7.99 -3.66 6.87
CA ASP A 132 8.20 -2.60 7.85
C ASP A 132 6.92 -1.81 8.13
N ILE A 133 6.18 -1.43 7.08
CA ILE A 133 4.92 -0.68 7.21
C ILE A 133 3.89 -1.54 7.94
N PHE A 134 3.66 -2.76 7.45
CA PHE A 134 2.64 -3.64 8.01
C PHE A 134 2.94 -4.04 9.45
N LEU A 135 4.16 -4.48 9.76
CA LEU A 135 4.48 -4.91 11.11
C LEU A 135 4.50 -3.74 12.09
N THR A 136 4.90 -2.55 11.67
CA THR A 136 4.77 -1.35 12.51
C THR A 136 3.30 -1.03 12.82
N MET A 137 2.40 -1.13 11.83
CA MET A 137 0.97 -0.98 12.07
C MET A 137 0.44 -2.03 13.06
N VAL A 138 0.90 -3.28 12.95
CA VAL A 138 0.52 -4.36 13.89
C VAL A 138 1.02 -4.07 15.30
N LEU A 139 2.25 -3.57 15.46
CA LEU A 139 2.80 -3.19 16.76
C LEU A 139 1.98 -2.08 17.42
N TYR A 140 1.58 -1.05 16.66
CA TYR A 140 0.75 0.03 17.19
C TYR A 140 -0.70 -0.39 17.46
N PHE A 141 -1.24 -1.31 16.64
CA PHE A 141 -2.57 -1.86 16.85
C PHE A 141 -2.67 -2.72 18.11
N HIS A 142 -1.65 -3.50 18.45
CA HIS A 142 -1.61 -4.27 19.70
C HIS A 142 -0.95 -3.53 20.88
N GLY A 143 -0.45 -2.33 20.63
CA GLY A 143 0.17 -1.46 21.63
C GLY A 143 -0.82 -0.48 22.27
N PRO A 144 -0.32 0.51 23.03
CA PRO A 144 -1.15 1.51 23.72
C PRO A 144 -2.06 2.33 22.79
N LEU A 145 -1.64 2.56 21.55
CA LEU A 145 -2.38 3.37 20.58
C LEU A 145 -3.64 2.67 20.04
N ASN A 146 -3.66 1.33 20.07
CA ASN A 146 -4.77 0.50 19.56
C ASN A 146 -5.29 0.94 18.18
N ALA A 147 -4.37 1.36 17.30
CA ALA A 147 -4.69 1.95 16.01
C ALA A 147 -3.71 1.53 14.92
N THR A 148 -4.22 1.39 13.70
CA THR A 148 -3.43 1.07 12.50
C THR A 148 -2.98 2.31 11.72
N GLY A 149 -3.35 3.52 12.18
CA GLY A 149 -3.09 4.79 11.48
C GLY A 149 -4.12 5.16 10.40
N ARG A 150 -5.03 4.25 10.04
CA ARG A 150 -6.11 4.54 9.08
C ARG A 150 -7.38 3.73 9.34
N ASP A 151 -8.54 4.39 9.37
CA ASP A 151 -9.83 3.76 9.67
C ASP A 151 -10.16 2.57 8.76
N MET A 152 -9.80 2.66 7.47
CA MET A 152 -10.00 1.56 6.52
C MET A 152 -9.33 0.26 6.99
N TRP A 153 -8.14 0.35 7.58
CA TRP A 153 -7.41 -0.80 8.11
C TRP A 153 -8.05 -1.34 9.39
N ASN A 154 -8.51 -0.46 10.29
CA ASN A 154 -9.29 -0.85 11.47
C ASN A 154 -10.57 -1.61 11.07
N VAL A 155 -11.32 -1.09 10.08
CA VAL A 155 -12.53 -1.73 9.55
C VAL A 155 -12.20 -3.07 8.92
N MET A 156 -11.13 -3.14 8.12
CA MET A 156 -10.70 -4.40 7.50
C MET A 156 -10.31 -5.43 8.57
N PHE A 157 -9.61 -5.00 9.63
CA PHE A 157 -9.23 -5.89 10.73
C PHE A 157 -10.46 -6.42 11.48
N ALA A 158 -11.44 -5.55 11.75
CA ALA A 158 -12.71 -5.98 12.34
C ALA A 158 -13.44 -6.98 11.43
N MET A 159 -13.60 -6.67 10.13
CA MET A 159 -14.26 -7.57 9.16
C MET A 159 -13.57 -8.93 9.07
N PHE A 160 -12.25 -8.95 9.05
CA PHE A 160 -11.50 -10.19 8.92
C PHE A 160 -11.56 -11.04 10.20
N HIS A 161 -11.65 -10.41 11.37
CA HIS A 161 -11.98 -11.12 12.62
C HIS A 161 -13.40 -11.72 12.58
N PHE A 162 -14.42 -10.93 12.21
CA PHE A 162 -15.82 -11.40 12.15
C PHE A 162 -16.07 -12.50 11.11
N SER A 163 -15.29 -12.54 10.04
CA SER A 163 -15.37 -13.58 9.00
C SER A 163 -14.61 -14.85 9.36
N SER A 164 -14.12 -15.00 10.60
CA SER A 164 -13.26 -16.13 11.00
C SER A 164 -12.03 -16.27 10.09
N TYR A 165 -11.47 -15.13 9.68
CA TYR A 165 -10.27 -15.05 8.84
C TYR A 165 -10.44 -15.65 7.43
N ASP A 166 -11.64 -15.57 6.85
CA ASP A 166 -11.92 -16.04 5.49
C ASP A 166 -11.07 -15.30 4.43
N LYS A 167 -10.38 -16.05 3.57
CA LYS A 167 -9.61 -15.49 2.44
C LYS A 167 -10.53 -14.76 1.44
N GLY A 168 -11.79 -15.19 1.33
CA GLY A 168 -12.77 -14.64 0.41
C GLY A 168 -13.15 -13.18 0.66
N VAL A 169 -12.89 -12.65 1.86
CA VAL A 169 -13.12 -11.22 2.17
C VAL A 169 -11.93 -10.32 1.86
N ILE A 170 -10.76 -10.88 1.55
CA ILE A 170 -9.55 -10.10 1.23
C ILE A 170 -9.38 -9.98 -0.29
N PRO A 171 -9.18 -8.77 -0.85
CA PRO A 171 -8.84 -8.58 -2.26
C PRO A 171 -7.57 -9.33 -2.68
N CYS A 172 -7.63 -10.02 -3.82
CA CYS A 172 -6.45 -10.66 -4.40
C CYS A 172 -5.43 -9.60 -4.86
N MET A 173 -4.22 -9.61 -4.28
CA MET A 173 -3.15 -8.65 -4.63
C MET A 173 -2.70 -8.71 -6.09
N PHE A 174 -2.85 -9.86 -6.76
CA PHE A 174 -2.41 -10.02 -8.16
C PHE A 174 -3.49 -9.68 -9.17
N PHE A 175 -4.77 -9.71 -8.78
CA PHE A 175 -5.89 -9.65 -9.73
C PHE A 175 -5.98 -8.30 -10.46
N ALA A 176 -5.67 -7.19 -9.79
CA ALA A 176 -5.70 -5.85 -10.38
C ALA A 176 -4.41 -5.47 -11.14
N THR A 177 -3.36 -6.28 -11.01
CA THR A 177 -2.04 -6.01 -11.62
C THR A 177 -2.09 -6.21 -13.14
N SER A 178 -1.10 -5.67 -13.85
CA SER A 178 -0.97 -5.84 -15.31
C SER A 178 -0.85 -7.30 -15.76
N ARG A 179 -0.34 -8.19 -14.89
CA ARG A 179 -0.22 -9.63 -15.15
C ARG A 179 -1.46 -10.42 -14.74
N GLY A 180 -2.33 -9.84 -13.91
CA GLY A 180 -3.45 -10.54 -13.32
C GLY A 180 -3.05 -11.67 -12.35
N CYS A 181 -4.05 -12.31 -11.78
CA CYS A 181 -3.89 -13.52 -10.98
C CYS A 181 -3.94 -14.75 -11.89
N LEU A 182 -2.88 -15.56 -11.87
CA LEU A 182 -2.76 -16.77 -12.69
C LEU A 182 -3.38 -18.02 -12.04
N ASN A 183 -3.84 -17.92 -10.80
CA ASN A 183 -4.46 -19.04 -10.09
C ASN A 183 -5.98 -19.08 -10.39
N PRO A 184 -6.49 -20.06 -11.16
CA PRO A 184 -7.93 -20.19 -11.42
C PRO A 184 -8.74 -20.43 -10.14
N ALA A 185 -8.16 -21.13 -9.16
CA ALA A 185 -8.72 -21.45 -7.85
C ALA A 185 -8.27 -20.47 -6.75
N CYS A 186 -7.94 -19.22 -7.11
CA CYS A 186 -7.56 -18.21 -6.12
C CYS A 186 -8.69 -18.01 -5.09
N ALA A 187 -8.35 -18.27 -3.82
CA ALA A 187 -9.26 -18.18 -2.67
C ALA A 187 -9.54 -16.75 -2.22
N PHE A 188 -8.81 -15.77 -2.76
CA PHE A 188 -8.98 -14.36 -2.44
C PHE A 188 -10.05 -13.71 -3.32
N MET A 189 -10.64 -12.62 -2.84
CA MET A 189 -11.71 -11.91 -3.52
C MET A 189 -11.26 -11.41 -4.91
N ARG A 190 -12.02 -11.77 -5.94
CA ARG A 190 -11.85 -11.32 -7.33
C ARG A 190 -13.10 -10.59 -7.81
N ASN A 191 -13.45 -9.50 -7.12
CA ASN A 191 -14.58 -8.65 -7.50
C ASN A 191 -14.14 -7.67 -8.60
N SER A 192 -14.54 -7.94 -9.85
CA SER A 192 -14.20 -7.10 -11.00
C SER A 192 -14.69 -5.67 -10.86
N ALA A 193 -15.89 -5.44 -10.30
CA ALA A 193 -16.43 -4.10 -10.13
C ALA A 193 -15.61 -3.27 -9.13
N THR A 194 -15.27 -3.87 -7.98
CA THR A 194 -14.38 -3.23 -6.98
C THR A 194 -13.02 -2.92 -7.60
N VAL A 195 -12.43 -3.87 -8.32
CA VAL A 195 -11.12 -3.72 -8.95
C VAL A 195 -11.14 -2.65 -10.05
N THR A 196 -12.20 -2.57 -10.88
CA THR A 196 -12.35 -1.49 -11.86
C THR A 196 -12.42 -0.13 -11.19
N ARG A 197 -13.20 -0.01 -10.11
CA ARG A 197 -13.33 1.24 -9.36
C ARG A 197 -11.99 1.65 -8.75
N THR A 198 -11.38 0.78 -7.96
CA THR A 198 -10.08 1.01 -7.34
C THR A 198 -9.01 1.35 -8.37
N ARG A 199 -8.96 0.63 -9.50
CA ARG A 199 -8.04 0.94 -10.60
C ARG A 199 -8.30 2.32 -11.21
N ARG A 200 -9.56 2.72 -11.40
CA ARG A 200 -9.92 4.06 -11.90
C ARG A 200 -9.41 5.13 -10.95
N ASP A 201 -9.64 4.94 -9.64
CA ASP A 201 -9.23 5.88 -8.59
C ASP A 201 -7.70 6.00 -8.54
N ILE A 202 -6.97 4.87 -8.56
CA ILE A 202 -5.50 4.85 -8.64
C ILE A 202 -4.99 5.56 -9.89
N LEU A 203 -5.60 5.31 -11.06
CA LEU A 203 -5.18 5.97 -12.31
C LEU A 203 -5.51 7.47 -12.31
N TYR A 204 -6.53 7.90 -11.57
CA TYR A 204 -6.82 9.31 -11.35
C TYR A 204 -5.76 9.93 -10.44
N ASP A 205 -5.53 9.35 -9.26
CA ASP A 205 -4.50 9.79 -8.29
C ASP A 205 -3.10 9.85 -8.92
N ARG A 206 -2.76 8.84 -9.73
CA ARG A 206 -1.49 8.78 -10.47
C ARG A 206 -1.37 9.89 -11.51
N ARG A 207 -2.45 10.22 -12.24
CA ARG A 207 -2.44 11.31 -13.22
C ARG A 207 -2.30 12.65 -12.54
N GLU A 208 -3.05 12.88 -11.47
CA GLU A 208 -2.91 14.07 -10.63
C GLU A 208 -1.47 14.22 -10.09
N THR A 209 -0.83 13.12 -9.72
CA THR A 209 0.55 13.14 -9.22
C THR A 209 1.57 13.38 -10.33
N LEU A 210 1.42 12.72 -11.49
CA LEU A 210 2.34 12.88 -12.63
C LEU A 210 2.18 14.21 -13.37
N ASN A 211 1.01 14.85 -13.28
CA ASN A 211 0.77 16.19 -13.82
C ASN A 211 1.31 17.30 -12.91
N LYS A 212 1.79 16.97 -11.70
CA LYS A 212 2.46 17.95 -10.84
C LYS A 212 3.90 18.15 -11.33
N PRO A 213 4.39 19.41 -11.37
CA PRO A 213 5.79 19.67 -11.62
C PRO A 213 6.63 18.95 -10.56
N SER A 214 7.66 18.24 -11.01
CA SER A 214 8.64 17.63 -10.11
C SER A 214 9.32 18.69 -9.24
N GLY A 215 9.90 18.31 -8.11
CA GLY A 215 10.64 19.25 -7.26
C GLY A 215 11.75 20.00 -8.00
N LYS A 216 12.36 19.39 -9.02
CA LYS A 216 13.33 20.05 -9.91
C LYS A 216 12.69 21.12 -10.80
N GLN A 217 11.49 20.86 -11.32
CA GLN A 217 10.74 21.83 -12.12
C GLN A 217 10.28 23.00 -11.23
N LEU A 218 9.74 22.73 -10.05
CA LEU A 218 9.38 23.77 -9.08
C LEU A 218 10.59 24.62 -8.65
N ALA A 219 11.74 24.01 -8.38
CA ALA A 219 12.96 24.73 -8.05
C ALA A 219 13.43 25.63 -9.21
N ARG A 220 13.32 25.14 -10.46
CA ARG A 220 13.62 25.93 -11.66
C ARG A 220 12.65 27.10 -11.81
N GLU A 221 11.34 26.86 -11.72
CA GLU A 221 10.31 27.90 -11.80
C GLU A 221 10.50 28.96 -10.70
N GLN A 222 10.79 28.54 -9.46
CA GLN A 222 11.04 29.45 -8.35
C GLN A 222 12.31 30.30 -8.56
N MET A 223 13.35 29.69 -9.14
CA MET A 223 14.59 30.39 -9.49
C MET A 223 14.38 31.38 -10.64
N GLU A 224 13.58 31.03 -11.66
CA GLU A 224 13.19 31.92 -12.75
C GLU A 224 12.40 33.12 -12.23
N LEU A 225 11.42 32.90 -11.35
CA LEU A 225 10.67 33.97 -10.68
C LEU A 225 11.58 34.88 -9.84
N TRP A 226 12.57 34.31 -9.15
CA TRP A 226 13.55 35.10 -8.39
C TRP A 226 14.47 35.93 -9.28
N ILE A 227 14.93 35.38 -10.41
CA ILE A 227 15.71 36.11 -11.41
C ILE A 227 14.89 37.27 -11.99
N GLU A 228 13.62 37.02 -12.32
CA GLU A 228 12.70 38.05 -12.81
C GLU A 228 12.46 39.14 -11.75
N TYR A 229 12.24 38.75 -10.49
CA TYR A 229 12.11 39.68 -9.37
C TYR A 229 13.35 40.56 -9.21
N GLY A 230 14.56 39.99 -9.24
CA GLY A 230 15.81 40.74 -9.13
C GLY A 230 16.01 41.74 -10.28
N LYS A 231 15.58 41.40 -11.51
CA LYS A 231 15.61 42.34 -12.65
C LYS A 231 14.68 43.54 -12.46
N HIS A 232 13.51 43.33 -11.84
CA HIS A 232 12.53 44.39 -11.59
C HIS A 232 12.78 45.18 -10.30
N HIS A 233 13.56 44.63 -9.37
CA HIS A 233 13.88 45.24 -8.07
C HIS A 233 15.38 45.18 -7.75
N PRO A 234 16.25 45.78 -8.58
CA PRO A 234 17.69 45.73 -8.38
C PRO A 234 18.13 46.33 -7.02
N GLU A 235 17.37 47.28 -6.48
CA GLU A 235 17.61 47.88 -5.16
C GLU A 235 17.43 46.91 -3.99
N LYS A 236 16.74 45.78 -4.21
CA LYS A 236 16.44 44.76 -3.19
C LYS A 236 17.37 43.55 -3.24
N VAL A 237 18.25 43.47 -4.24
CA VAL A 237 19.24 42.40 -4.35
C VAL A 237 20.54 42.90 -3.68
N PRO A 238 21.02 42.28 -2.59
CA PRO A 238 22.28 42.68 -1.97
C PRO A 238 23.43 42.48 -2.95
N ALA A 239 24.23 43.53 -3.19
CA ALA A 239 25.36 43.52 -4.15
C ALA A 239 26.43 42.43 -3.91
N LYS A 240 26.45 41.82 -2.71
CA LYS A 240 27.34 40.71 -2.37
C LYS A 240 26.84 39.34 -2.86
N ASP A 241 25.54 39.19 -3.07
CA ASP A 241 24.93 37.91 -3.42
C ASP A 241 24.91 37.70 -4.93
N GLU A 242 25.00 38.74 -5.75
CA GLU A 242 24.81 38.65 -7.20
C GLU A 242 25.88 37.78 -7.92
N GLU A 243 27.16 37.93 -7.56
CA GLU A 243 28.25 37.14 -8.16
C GLU A 243 28.33 35.69 -7.66
N GLU A 244 28.03 35.44 -6.39
CA GLU A 244 28.02 34.10 -5.80
C GLU A 244 26.78 33.33 -6.28
N TYR A 245 25.66 34.03 -6.46
CA TYR A 245 24.41 33.52 -7.01
C TYR A 245 24.55 33.11 -8.48
N ILE A 246 25.13 33.95 -9.35
CA ILE A 246 25.36 33.62 -10.77
C ILE A 246 26.26 32.37 -10.92
N ARG A 247 27.21 32.15 -10.00
CA ARG A 247 28.09 30.97 -10.00
C ARG A 247 27.42 29.69 -9.50
N GLY A 248 26.36 29.80 -8.68
CA GLY A 248 25.61 28.66 -8.14
C GLY A 248 24.51 28.12 -9.06
N LEU A 249 24.18 28.83 -10.14
CA LEU A 249 23.13 28.40 -11.06
C LEU A 249 23.59 27.16 -11.85
N PRO A 250 22.77 26.09 -11.94
CA PRO A 250 23.10 24.96 -12.78
C PRO A 250 23.29 25.42 -14.22
N PRO A 251 24.29 24.89 -14.96
CA PRO A 251 24.53 25.31 -16.33
C PRO A 251 23.24 25.14 -17.13
N LEU A 252 22.88 26.19 -17.88
CA LEU A 252 21.72 26.17 -18.77
C LEU A 252 21.91 25.01 -19.76
N SER A 253 21.24 23.90 -19.49
CA SER A 253 21.19 22.76 -20.39
C SER A 253 20.48 23.21 -21.67
N ARG A 254 21.22 23.27 -22.77
CA ARG A 254 20.69 23.45 -24.13
C ARG A 254 19.72 22.33 -24.51
#